data_AF-A0A7S1NNM4-F1
#
_entry.id   AF-A0A7S1NNM4-F1
#
_cell.length_a   1.000
_cell.length_b   1.000
_cell.length_c   1.000
_cell.angle_alpha   90.00
_cell.angle_beta   90.00
_cell.angle_gamma   90.00
#
_symmetry.space_group_name_H-M   'P 1'
#
loop_
_entity.id
_entity.type
_entity.pdbx_description
1 polymer ?
#
loop_
_entity_poly.entity_id
_entity_poly.type
_entity_poly.pdbx_seq_one_letter_code
_entity_poly.pdbx_strand_id
1 'polypeptide(L)'
;KIAVFLTESYFDAFIGGAVVLNTLLMLTEYYQQPAVWTTVLYVMNLIFVLVFAVEAIIKLLGFGVANYFAGAWNCFDFFLVVVSLFSLFFSEAWASTLRVLRIFKLIKRFKGPQVCATTLLFA
;
A
#
# COMPACT_ATOMS: atom_id res chain seq x y z
N LYS A 1 -3.86 19.60 14.94
CA LYS A 1 -2.72 18.95 15.61
C LYS A 1 -2.41 17.55 15.07
N ILE A 2 -3.41 16.72 14.71
CA ILE A 2 -3.20 15.43 14.02
C ILE A 2 -2.73 15.60 12.56
N ALA A 3 -3.21 16.64 11.86
CA ALA A 3 -2.83 16.93 10.47
C ALA A 3 -1.33 17.26 10.26
N VAL A 4 -0.64 17.81 11.25
CA VAL A 4 0.80 18.13 11.14
C VAL A 4 1.64 16.85 11.21
N PHE A 5 1.24 15.88 12.04
CA PHE A 5 1.92 14.58 12.16
C PHE A 5 1.82 13.74 10.87
N LEU A 6 0.73 13.93 10.11
CA LEU A 6 0.50 13.33 8.78
C LEU A 6 1.33 13.98 7.65
N THR A 7 1.89 15.16 7.89
CA THR A 7 2.72 15.89 6.91
C THR A 7 4.20 15.54 7.05
N GLU A 8 4.59 14.90 8.17
CA GLU A 8 5.97 14.51 8.41
C GLU A 8 6.38 13.37 7.48
N SER A 9 7.38 13.65 6.64
CA SER A 9 7.96 12.74 5.65
C SER A 9 8.32 11.35 6.23
N TYR A 10 8.51 11.25 7.55
CA TYR A 10 8.80 10.02 8.30
C TYR A 10 7.65 9.01 8.31
N PHE A 11 6.39 9.43 8.44
CA PHE A 11 5.27 8.48 8.48
C PHE A 11 5.05 7.82 7.12
N ASP A 12 5.03 8.63 6.05
CA ASP A 12 5.00 8.11 4.69
C ASP A 12 6.27 7.30 4.34
N ALA A 13 7.43 7.60 4.96
CA ALA A 13 8.66 6.82 4.77
C ALA A 13 8.54 5.42 5.40
N PHE A 14 8.00 5.38 6.62
CA PHE A 14 7.78 4.15 7.36
C PHE A 14 6.82 3.22 6.62
N ILE A 15 5.71 3.75 6.12
CA ILE A 15 4.75 3.01 5.30
C ILE A 15 5.40 2.52 4.00
N GLY A 16 6.17 3.38 3.32
CA GLY A 16 6.93 2.98 2.13
C GLY A 16 7.92 1.84 2.42
N GLY A 17 8.61 1.90 3.55
CA GLY A 17 9.47 0.82 4.03
C GLY A 17 8.70 -0.47 4.32
N ALA A 18 7.52 -0.38 4.93
CA ALA A 18 6.66 -1.52 5.18
C ALA A 18 6.17 -2.19 3.88
N VAL A 19 5.87 -1.41 2.84
CA VAL A 19 5.55 -1.94 1.50
C VAL A 19 6.73 -2.71 0.94
N VAL A 20 7.93 -2.12 0.96
CA VAL A 20 9.15 -2.77 0.46
C VAL A 20 9.40 -4.08 1.21
N LEU A 21 9.31 -4.04 2.55
CA LEU A 21 9.47 -5.24 3.38
C LEU A 21 8.43 -6.31 3.04
N ASN A 22 7.17 -5.93 2.85
CA ASN A 22 6.11 -6.85 2.44
C ASN A 22 6.41 -7.48 1.07
N THR A 23 6.90 -6.70 0.10
CA THR A 23 7.31 -7.21 -1.21
C THR A 23 8.54 -8.13 -1.09
N LEU A 24 9.54 -7.79 -0.28
CA LEU A 24 10.71 -8.64 -0.04
C LEU A 24 10.31 -9.98 0.57
N LEU A 25 9.35 -10.00 1.50
CA LEU A 25 8.82 -11.23 2.08
C LEU A 25 8.15 -12.12 1.02
N MET A 26 7.44 -11.54 0.05
CA MET A 26 6.88 -12.31 -1.06
C MET A 26 7.95 -12.87 -2.00
N LEU A 27 9.08 -12.17 -2.17
CA LEU A 27 10.20 -12.72 -2.96
C LEU A 27 10.82 -13.95 -2.31
N THR A 28 10.65 -14.13 -1.00
CA THR A 28 11.12 -15.34 -0.29
C THR A 28 10.15 -16.51 -0.38
N GLU A 29 8.99 -16.34 -1.04
CA GLU A 29 8.04 -17.42 -1.26
C GLU A 29 8.58 -18.35 -2.36
N TYR A 30 8.64 -19.65 -2.07
CA TYR A 30 9.17 -20.66 -3.00
C TYR A 30 8.26 -21.88 -3.11
N TYR A 31 8.33 -22.57 -4.25
CA TYR A 31 7.53 -23.76 -4.52
C TYR A 31 7.95 -24.90 -3.58
N GLN A 32 6.99 -25.50 -2.86
CA GLN A 32 7.19 -26.49 -1.78
C GLN A 32 7.79 -25.96 -0.45
N GLN A 33 7.36 -24.78 0.00
CA GLN A 33 7.78 -24.27 1.31
C GLN A 33 7.15 -25.02 2.51
N PRO A 34 7.84 -25.10 3.67
CA PRO A 34 7.30 -25.65 4.90
C PRO A 34 6.01 -24.94 5.31
N ALA A 35 5.04 -25.69 5.83
CA ALA A 35 3.76 -25.15 6.28
C ALA A 35 3.91 -23.98 7.27
N VAL A 36 4.93 -24.04 8.13
CA VAL A 36 5.28 -22.95 9.07
C VAL A 36 5.62 -21.66 8.33
N TRP A 37 6.39 -21.73 7.24
CA TRP A 37 6.78 -20.55 6.46
C TRP A 37 5.57 -19.93 5.76
N THR A 38 4.69 -20.74 5.19
CA THR A 38 3.41 -20.29 4.62
C THR A 38 2.57 -19.54 5.65
N THR A 39 2.43 -20.08 6.87
CA THR A 39 1.67 -19.43 7.94
C THR A 39 2.30 -18.10 8.36
N VAL A 40 3.62 -18.05 8.49
CA VAL A 40 4.33 -16.80 8.82
C VAL A 40 4.10 -15.75 7.74
N LEU A 41 4.26 -16.10 6.46
CA LEU A 41 4.01 -15.19 5.35
C LEU A 41 2.56 -14.69 5.31
N TYR A 42 1.59 -15.57 5.60
CA TYR A 42 0.19 -15.20 5.70
C TYR A 42 -0.07 -14.19 6.83
N VAL A 43 0.43 -14.46 8.04
CA VAL A 43 0.27 -13.57 9.20
C VAL A 43 0.94 -12.22 8.94
N MET A 44 2.14 -12.21 8.36
CA MET A 44 2.83 -10.96 7.99
C MET A 44 2.02 -10.16 6.98
N ASN A 45 1.52 -10.82 5.92
CA ASN A 45 0.65 -10.18 4.93
C ASN A 45 -0.59 -9.54 5.56
N LEU A 46 -1.23 -10.24 6.49
CA LEU A 46 -2.40 -9.73 7.21
C LEU A 46 -2.06 -8.50 8.06
N ILE A 47 -0.92 -8.50 8.75
CA ILE A 47 -0.43 -7.34 9.51
C ILE A 47 -0.23 -6.14 8.58
N PHE A 48 0.41 -6.32 7.41
CA PHE A 48 0.60 -5.21 6.47
C PHE A 48 -0.72 -4.65 5.93
N VAL A 49 -1.70 -5.51 5.61
CA VAL A 49 -3.04 -5.08 5.19
C VAL A 49 -3.69 -4.20 6.26
N LEU A 50 -3.62 -4.63 7.53
CA LEU A 50 -4.16 -3.88 8.65
C LEU A 50 -3.47 -2.53 8.85
N VAL A 51 -2.14 -2.47 8.75
CA VAL A 51 -1.38 -1.22 8.87
C VAL A 51 -1.78 -0.23 7.79
N PHE A 52 -1.90 -0.66 6.53
CA PHE A 52 -2.34 0.21 5.44
C PHE A 52 -3.80 0.64 5.57
N ALA A 53 -4.67 -0.23 6.11
CA ALA A 53 -6.06 0.13 6.38
C ALA A 53 -6.16 1.23 7.45
N VAL A 54 -5.42 1.09 8.55
CA VAL A 54 -5.36 2.09 9.62
C VAL A 54 -4.79 3.42 9.09
N GLU A 55 -3.74 3.37 8.27
CA GLU A 55 -3.16 4.54 7.61
C GLU A 55 -4.22 5.32 6.80
N ALA A 56 -4.97 4.63 5.94
CA ALA A 56 -5.99 5.27 5.11
C ALA A 56 -7.11 5.89 5.96
N ILE A 57 -7.52 5.25 7.05
CA ILE A 57 -8.50 5.78 8.00
C ILE A 57 -7.96 7.05 8.68
N ILE A 58 -6.71 7.03 9.14
CA ILE A 58 -6.07 8.19 9.77
C ILE A 58 -5.99 9.37 8.79
N LYS A 59 -5.61 9.12 7.54
CA LYS A 59 -5.57 10.15 6.48
C LYS A 59 -6.96 10.69 6.16
N LEU A 60 -7.98 9.82 6.10
CA LEU A 60 -9.37 10.21 5.85
C LEU A 60 -9.91 11.12 6.97
N LEU A 61 -9.65 10.78 8.23
CA LEU A 61 -10.06 11.58 9.39
C LEU A 61 -9.26 12.89 9.49
N GLY A 62 -8.01 12.90 9.06
CA GLY A 62 -7.13 14.08 9.12
C GLY A 62 -7.41 15.13 8.04
N PHE A 63 -7.64 14.71 6.80
CA PHE A 63 -7.90 15.62 5.67
C PHE A 63 -9.39 15.90 5.44
N GLY A 64 -10.28 15.06 5.98
CA GLY A 64 -11.72 15.09 5.68
C GLY A 64 -12.04 14.45 4.32
N VAL A 65 -13.25 13.90 4.19
CA VAL A 65 -13.66 13.11 3.01
C VAL A 65 -13.50 13.88 1.70
N ALA A 66 -13.98 15.13 1.63
CA ALA A 66 -13.91 15.93 0.40
C ALA A 66 -12.48 16.24 -0.06
N ASN A 67 -11.60 16.62 0.87
CA ASN A 67 -10.20 16.95 0.55
C ASN A 67 -9.34 15.70 0.32
N TYR A 68 -9.69 14.57 0.94
CA TYR A 68 -9.00 13.30 0.72
C TYR A 68 -9.21 12.78 -0.71
N PHE A 69 -10.46 12.78 -1.20
CA PHE A 69 -10.79 12.31 -2.55
C PHE A 69 -10.40 13.29 -3.66
N ALA A 70 -10.19 14.58 -3.35
CA ALA A 70 -9.66 15.55 -4.31
C ALA A 70 -8.20 15.25 -4.73
N GLY A 71 -7.42 14.55 -3.89
CA GLY A 71 -6.06 14.14 -4.21
C GLY A 71 -6.02 12.80 -4.94
N ALA A 72 -5.67 12.78 -6.22
CA ALA A 72 -5.55 11.54 -7.02
C ALA A 72 -4.66 10.47 -6.35
N TRP A 73 -3.55 10.88 -5.74
CA TRP A 73 -2.62 9.99 -5.04
C TRP A 73 -3.13 9.46 -3.70
N ASN A 74 -4.11 10.11 -3.08
CA ASN A 74 -4.76 9.62 -1.87
C ASN A 74 -5.92 8.69 -2.21
N CYS A 75 -6.64 9.00 -3.30
CA CYS A 75 -7.65 8.11 -3.88
C CYS A 75 -7.03 6.76 -4.31
N PHE A 76 -5.86 6.79 -4.96
CA PHE A 76 -5.11 5.58 -5.32
C PHE A 76 -4.67 4.77 -4.08
N ASP A 77 -4.23 5.44 -3.02
CA ASP A 77 -3.85 4.78 -1.76
C ASP A 77 -5.04 4.05 -1.12
N PHE A 78 -6.21 4.70 -1.11
CA PHE A 78 -7.46 4.08 -0.64
C PHE A 78 -7.89 2.90 -1.50
N PHE A 79 -7.78 3.02 -2.83
CA PHE A 79 -8.05 1.91 -3.75
C PHE A 79 -7.17 0.70 -3.44
N LEU A 80 -5.86 0.91 -3.22
CA LEU A 80 -4.94 -0.18 -2.87
C LEU A 80 -5.29 -0.86 -1.55
N VAL A 81 -5.79 -0.12 -0.56
CA VAL A 81 -6.27 -0.68 0.71
C VAL A 81 -7.50 -1.56 0.48
N VAL A 82 -8.48 -1.07 -0.28
CA VAL A 82 -9.71 -1.81 -0.60
C VAL A 82 -9.37 -3.09 -1.36
N VAL A 83 -8.54 -3.00 -2.39
CA VAL A 83 -8.04 -4.15 -3.17
C VAL A 83 -7.31 -5.16 -2.27
N SER A 84 -6.50 -4.66 -1.33
CA SER A 84 -5.78 -5.50 -0.37
C SER A 84 -6.71 -6.21 0.62
N LEU A 85 -7.81 -5.58 1.01
CA LEU A 85 -8.83 -6.22 1.84
C LEU A 85 -9.57 -7.30 1.04
N PHE A 86 -9.94 -7.01 -0.21
CA PHE A 86 -10.55 -7.99 -1.11
C PHE A 86 -9.64 -9.19 -1.38
N SER A 87 -8.31 -9.00 -1.45
CA SER A 87 -7.37 -10.12 -1.64
C SER A 87 -7.45 -11.21 -0.56
N LEU A 88 -8.01 -10.91 0.62
CA LEU A 88 -8.24 -11.90 1.67
C LEU A 88 -9.45 -12.81 1.39
N PHE A 89 -10.36 -12.37 0.51
CA PHE A 89 -11.58 -13.09 0.14
C PHE A 89 -11.48 -13.81 -1.21
N PHE A 90 -10.50 -13.45 -2.06
CA PHE A 90 -10.29 -14.04 -3.38
C PHE A 90 -9.21 -15.14 -3.36
N SER A 91 -9.15 -15.93 -4.44
CA SER A 91 -8.15 -16.98 -4.63
C SER A 91 -6.70 -16.44 -4.57
N GLU A 92 -5.78 -17.28 -4.07
CA GLU A 92 -4.34 -16.97 -3.91
C GLU A 92 -3.69 -16.40 -5.19
N ALA A 93 -4.12 -16.84 -6.38
CA ALA A 93 -3.60 -16.33 -7.65
C ALA A 93 -3.87 -14.83 -7.84
N TRP A 94 -5.08 -14.40 -7.47
CA TRP A 94 -5.44 -12.98 -7.48
C TRP A 94 -4.74 -12.25 -6.33
N ALA A 95 -4.67 -12.87 -5.14
CA ALA A 95 -4.02 -12.26 -3.99
C ALA A 95 -2.55 -11.89 -4.27
N SER A 96 -1.78 -12.77 -4.91
CA SER A 96 -0.39 -12.48 -5.32
C SER A 96 -0.28 -11.31 -6.29
N THR A 97 -1.19 -11.22 -7.26
CA THR A 97 -1.20 -10.11 -8.23
C THR A 97 -1.54 -8.78 -7.55
N LEU A 98 -2.57 -8.77 -6.69
CA LEU A 98 -3.01 -7.59 -5.95
C LEU A 98 -1.96 -7.11 -4.94
N ARG A 99 -1.17 -8.04 -4.40
CA ARG A 99 -0.05 -7.74 -3.52
C ARG A 99 1.07 -6.97 -4.25
N VAL A 100 1.40 -7.33 -5.50
CA VAL A 100 2.41 -6.62 -6.31
C VAL A 100 2.00 -5.17 -6.60
N LEU A 101 0.70 -4.89 -6.75
CA LEU A 101 0.19 -3.53 -6.99
C LEU A 101 0.55 -2.54 -5.86
N ARG A 102 0.91 -3.02 -4.68
CA ARG A 102 1.37 -2.16 -3.58
C ARG A 102 2.71 -1.49 -3.87
N ILE A 103 3.55 -2.05 -4.76
CA ILE A 103 4.82 -1.46 -5.16
C ILE A 103 4.63 -0.07 -5.80
N PHE A 104 3.46 0.18 -6.42
CA PHE A 104 3.11 1.49 -6.97
C PHE A 104 3.03 2.58 -5.89
N LYS A 105 2.86 2.24 -4.61
CA LYS A 105 2.98 3.21 -3.51
C LYS A 105 4.36 3.87 -3.48
N LEU A 106 5.43 3.16 -3.90
CA LEU A 106 6.78 3.75 -3.99
C LEU A 106 6.86 4.85 -5.05
N ILE A 107 6.07 4.78 -6.12
CA ILE A 107 6.03 5.81 -7.16
C ILE A 107 5.57 7.16 -6.58
N LYS A 108 4.66 7.14 -5.59
CA LYS A 108 4.24 8.35 -4.87
C LYS A 108 5.39 9.03 -4.11
N ARG A 109 6.44 8.28 -3.75
CA ARG A 109 7.61 8.76 -3.01
C ARG A 109 8.63 9.45 -3.94
N PHE A 110 8.70 9.03 -5.20
CA PHE A 110 9.63 9.58 -6.18
C PHE A 110 8.94 10.64 -7.05
N LYS A 111 9.29 11.92 -6.86
CA LYS A 111 8.72 13.04 -7.64
C LYS A 111 8.98 12.92 -9.15
N GLY A 112 10.07 12.28 -9.57
CA GLY A 112 10.45 12.10 -10.98
C GLY A 112 9.39 11.38 -11.83
N PRO A 113 9.03 10.12 -11.53
CA PRO A 113 8.01 9.39 -12.29
C PRO A 113 6.61 10.01 -12.21
N GLN A 114 6.31 10.81 -11.18
CA GLN A 114 5.05 11.56 -11.09
C GLN A 114 4.96 12.65 -12.16
N VAL A 115 6.06 13.36 -12.43
CA VAL A 115 6.12 14.38 -13.49
C VAL A 115 5.95 13.72 -14.85
N CYS A 116 6.65 12.62 -15.12
CA CYS A 116 6.52 11.89 -16.39
C CYS A 116 5.11 11.33 -16.62
N ALA A 117 4.48 10.73 -15.60
CA ALA A 117 3.12 10.20 -15.71
C ALA A 117 2.08 11.31 -15.95
N THR A 118 2.26 12.46 -15.29
CA THR A 118 1.38 13.62 -15.50
C THR A 118 1.59 14.18 -16.91
N THR A 119 2.83 14.29 -17.40
CA THR A 119 3.09 14.73 -18.78
C THR A 119 2.52 13.77 -19.83
N LEU A 120 2.59 12.45 -19.62
CA LEU A 120 2.06 11.44 -20.53
C LEU A 120 0.53 11.38 -20.57
N LEU A 121 -0.15 11.71 -19.48
CA LEU A 121 -1.63 11.73 -19.43
C LEU A 121 -2.25 12.98 -20.06
N PHE A 122 -1.44 14.04 -20.25
CA PHE A 122 -1.86 15.30 -20.86
C PHE A 122 -1.21 15.56 -22.24
N ALA A 123 -0.49 14.58 -22.78
CA ALA A 123 0.01 14.56 -24.17
C ALA A 123 -0.92 13.72 -25.04
#